data_AF-A0A2N0VBW4-F1
#
_entry.id   AF-A0A2N0VBW4-F1
#
_cell.length_a   1.000
_cell.length_b   1.000
_cell.length_c   1.000
_cell.angle_alpha   90.00
_cell.angle_beta   90.00
_cell.angle_gamma   90.00
#
_symmetry.space_group_name_H-M   'P 1'
#
loop_
_entity.id
_entity.type
_entity.pdbx_description
1 polymer ?
#
loop_
_entity_poly.entity_id
_entity_poly.type
_entity_poly.pdbx_seq_one_letter_code
_entity_poly.pdbx_strand_id
1 'polypeptide(L)'
;MLKAQAIKLPTLRDRYVATRGMLRETLAGYLAADPATLKFVSGPYGKPGLIDEPLQFNISHTADLLLIAIANFADIGIDVETVKLRRNFENLAQRCFSVREYQDWCELPVEWQADAFYRLWTKKEAFVKAVGRGIALGLEQCEFAVEAGGQLRTIPDEYGSASAWLVHELSVAAVNSALSVSCSGGGLSLAPELESGFGGDDGSGVLQNRVGNNCAALVTPARCYALRRLLLQAD
;
A
#
# COMPACT_ATOMS: atom_id res chain seq x y z
N MET A 1 -6.40 0.09 21.98
CA MET A 1 -5.33 -0.32 22.91
C MET A 1 -5.18 -1.83 23.07
N LEU A 2 -6.26 -2.63 23.03
CA LEU A 2 -6.21 -4.08 23.25
C LEU A 2 -5.26 -4.86 22.31
N LYS A 3 -5.21 -4.54 21.00
CA LYS A 3 -4.30 -5.22 20.05
C LYS A 3 -2.81 -4.96 20.34
N ALA A 4 -2.44 -3.76 20.79
CA ALA A 4 -1.05 -3.43 21.10
C ALA A 4 -0.56 -4.21 22.34
N GLN A 5 -1.41 -4.34 23.35
CA GLN A 5 -1.11 -5.08 24.57
C GLN A 5 -0.87 -6.58 24.31
N ALA A 6 -1.54 -7.15 23.30
CA ALA A 6 -1.33 -8.55 22.89
C ALA A 6 0.03 -8.80 22.20
N ILE A 7 0.71 -7.77 21.69
CA ILE A 7 2.02 -7.92 21.04
C ILE A 7 3.08 -8.07 22.12
N LYS A 8 3.74 -9.23 22.18
CA LYS A 8 4.72 -9.56 23.23
C LYS A 8 6.05 -8.83 23.08
N LEU A 9 6.54 -8.68 21.84
CA LEU A 9 7.84 -8.05 21.57
C LEU A 9 7.70 -6.51 21.64
N PRO A 10 8.41 -5.82 22.56
CA PRO A 10 8.22 -4.38 22.76
C PRO A 10 8.45 -3.56 21.49
N THR A 11 9.47 -3.87 20.70
CA THR A 11 9.77 -3.16 19.45
C THR A 11 8.64 -3.25 18.42
N LEU A 12 7.97 -4.39 18.32
CA LEU A 12 6.81 -4.56 17.44
C LEU A 12 5.57 -3.86 17.99
N ARG A 13 5.41 -3.83 19.31
CA ARG A 13 4.34 -3.09 19.98
C ARG A 13 4.49 -1.58 19.74
N ASP A 14 5.68 -1.06 19.95
CA ASP A 14 5.99 0.37 19.78
C ASP A 14 5.78 0.77 18.32
N ARG A 15 6.26 -0.04 17.37
CA ARG A 15 5.98 0.16 15.94
C ARG A 15 4.49 0.14 15.63
N TYR A 16 3.74 -0.81 16.19
CA TYR A 16 2.28 -0.87 15.99
C TYR A 16 1.59 0.39 16.51
N VAL A 17 1.95 0.88 17.70
CA VAL A 17 1.39 2.11 18.27
C VAL A 17 1.76 3.33 17.42
N ALA A 18 3.03 3.47 17.05
CA ALA A 18 3.50 4.58 16.22
C ALA A 18 2.79 4.64 14.87
N THR A 19 2.71 3.51 14.15
CA THR A 19 2.01 3.43 12.86
C THR A 19 0.54 3.82 12.98
N ARG A 20 -0.14 3.40 14.06
CA ARG A 20 -1.56 3.74 14.27
C ARG A 20 -1.76 5.19 14.69
N GLY A 21 -0.84 5.77 15.45
CA GLY A 21 -0.81 7.20 15.76
C GLY A 21 -0.64 8.03 14.50
N MET A 22 0.38 7.73 13.69
CA MET A 22 0.64 8.43 12.43
C MET A 22 -0.54 8.33 11.46
N LEU A 23 -1.13 7.15 11.29
CA LEU A 23 -2.33 6.99 10.47
C LEU A 23 -3.47 7.89 10.94
N ARG A 24 -3.72 7.92 12.25
CA ARG A 24 -4.82 8.69 12.84
C ARG A 24 -4.61 10.19 12.66
N GLU A 25 -3.39 10.68 12.90
CA GLU A 25 -2.99 12.07 12.65
C GLU A 25 -3.16 12.45 11.17
N THR A 26 -2.67 11.61 10.26
CA THR A 26 -2.80 11.87 8.81
C THR A 26 -4.27 11.97 8.42
N LEU A 27 -5.11 10.99 8.79
CA LEU A 27 -6.54 11.01 8.46
C LEU A 27 -7.27 12.20 9.09
N ALA A 28 -6.92 12.56 10.32
CA ALA A 28 -7.50 13.71 11.00
C ALA A 28 -7.19 15.03 10.28
N GLY A 29 -5.97 15.17 9.75
CA GLY A 29 -5.59 16.30 8.91
C GLY A 29 -6.41 16.41 7.63
N TYR A 30 -6.73 15.29 6.97
CA TYR A 30 -7.61 15.28 5.79
C TYR A 30 -9.07 15.62 6.11
N LEU A 31 -9.53 15.28 7.32
CA LEU A 31 -10.90 15.49 7.77
C LEU A 31 -11.10 16.80 8.54
N ALA A 32 -10.02 17.56 8.79
CA ALA A 32 -10.02 18.71 9.70
C ALA A 32 -10.67 18.39 11.07
N ALA A 33 -10.38 17.20 11.59
CA ALA A 33 -10.96 16.66 12.83
C ALA A 33 -9.90 16.46 13.91
N ASP A 34 -10.32 16.26 15.16
CA ASP A 34 -9.44 15.80 16.24
C ASP A 34 -9.09 14.31 16.03
N PRO A 35 -7.80 13.92 15.97
CA PRO A 35 -7.37 12.52 15.89
C PRO A 35 -8.07 11.59 16.88
N ALA A 36 -8.31 12.05 18.12
CA ALA A 36 -8.93 11.25 19.18
C ALA A 36 -10.38 10.89 18.88
N THR A 37 -11.08 11.69 18.07
CA THR A 37 -12.50 11.49 17.75
C THR A 37 -12.74 10.51 16.61
N LEU A 38 -11.71 10.20 15.81
CA LEU A 38 -11.83 9.27 14.69
C LEU A 38 -12.21 7.86 15.15
N LYS A 39 -13.31 7.34 14.58
CA LYS A 39 -13.81 5.99 14.85
C LYS A 39 -13.48 5.07 13.69
N PHE A 40 -12.85 3.94 14.01
CA PHE A 40 -12.44 2.95 13.02
C PHE A 40 -13.35 1.73 13.09
N VAL A 41 -13.66 1.17 11.93
CA VAL A 41 -14.36 -0.09 11.75
C VAL A 41 -13.46 -1.09 11.01
N SER A 42 -13.74 -2.38 11.15
CA SER A 42 -13.09 -3.43 10.37
C SER A 42 -14.13 -4.02 9.43
N GLY A 43 -13.82 -4.03 8.13
CA GLY A 43 -14.63 -4.73 7.14
C GLY A 43 -14.61 -6.26 7.33
N PRO A 44 -15.42 -7.01 6.57
CA PRO A 44 -15.61 -8.45 6.73
C PRO A 44 -14.31 -9.27 6.69
N TYR A 45 -13.33 -8.83 5.91
CA TYR A 45 -12.03 -9.50 5.77
C TYR A 45 -10.87 -8.74 6.45
N GLY A 46 -11.18 -7.83 7.37
CA GLY A 46 -10.17 -7.15 8.18
C GLY A 46 -9.63 -5.83 7.63
N LYS A 47 -10.05 -5.39 6.43
CA LYS A 47 -9.69 -4.07 5.89
C LYS A 47 -10.25 -2.97 6.82
N PRO A 48 -9.41 -2.09 7.38
CA PRO A 48 -9.90 -1.02 8.25
C PRO A 48 -10.57 0.08 7.43
N GLY A 49 -11.59 0.72 8.01
CA GLY A 49 -12.26 1.90 7.47
C GLY A 49 -12.60 2.90 8.58
N LEU A 50 -13.13 4.06 8.20
CA LEU A 50 -13.69 5.04 9.11
C LEU A 50 -15.23 4.91 9.17
N ILE A 51 -15.80 5.18 10.33
CA ILE A 51 -17.26 5.24 10.51
C ILE A 51 -17.73 6.63 10.08
N ASP A 52 -18.83 6.69 9.34
CA ASP A 52 -19.50 7.94 8.89
C ASP A 52 -18.65 8.86 7.99
N GLU A 53 -17.55 8.36 7.43
CA GLU A 53 -16.65 9.15 6.56
C GLU A 53 -16.53 8.52 5.17
N PRO A 54 -16.58 9.32 4.08
CA PRO A 54 -16.39 8.80 2.71
C PRO A 54 -14.91 8.49 2.41
N LEU A 55 -13.99 8.99 3.24
CA LEU A 55 -12.55 8.85 3.08
C LEU A 55 -12.11 7.39 3.23
N GLN A 56 -11.56 6.83 2.16
CA GLN A 56 -10.96 5.50 2.13
C GLN A 56 -9.46 5.59 2.36
N PHE A 57 -8.88 4.57 3.00
CA PHE A 57 -7.44 4.50 3.19
C PHE A 57 -6.91 3.07 3.18
N ASN A 58 -5.62 2.95 2.94
CA ASN A 58 -4.88 1.72 3.10
C ASN A 58 -3.47 1.98 3.61
N ILE A 59 -2.88 1.01 4.30
CA ILE A 59 -1.51 1.12 4.80
C ILE A 59 -0.71 -0.11 4.42
N SER A 60 0.56 0.08 4.11
CA SER A 60 1.54 -1.01 4.04
C SER A 60 2.86 -0.55 4.63
N HIS A 61 3.64 -1.50 5.15
CA HIS A 61 4.92 -1.17 5.74
C HIS A 61 5.91 -2.32 5.56
N THR A 62 7.16 -1.96 5.32
CA THR A 62 8.31 -2.87 5.45
C THR A 62 9.13 -2.46 6.67
N ALA A 63 10.30 -3.07 6.88
CA ALA A 63 11.14 -2.86 8.05
C ALA A 63 11.35 -1.37 8.36
N ASP A 64 11.67 -0.57 7.35
CA ASP A 64 12.06 0.83 7.53
C ASP A 64 11.15 1.85 6.84
N LEU A 65 9.94 1.46 6.41
CA LEU A 65 9.06 2.32 5.62
C LEU A 65 7.59 2.07 5.94
N LEU A 66 6.82 3.15 6.08
CA LEU A 66 5.36 3.11 6.13
C LEU A 66 4.81 3.92 4.95
N LEU A 67 3.89 3.30 4.23
CA LEU A 67 3.08 3.91 3.19
C LEU A 67 1.64 4.03 3.68
N ILE A 68 1.05 5.20 3.47
CA ILE A 68 -0.37 5.46 3.74
C ILE A 68 -0.98 5.99 2.45
N ALA A 69 -1.95 5.28 1.91
CA ALA A 69 -2.73 5.70 0.77
C ALA A 69 -4.11 6.17 1.21
N ILE A 70 -4.57 7.29 0.64
CA ILE A 70 -5.83 7.94 0.99
C ILE A 70 -6.54 8.31 -0.30
N ALA A 71 -7.84 8.02 -0.38
CA ALA A 71 -8.69 8.39 -1.50
C ALA A 71 -10.07 8.80 -1.01
N ASN A 72 -10.73 9.68 -1.77
CA ASN A 72 -12.14 9.98 -1.57
C ASN A 72 -12.99 9.24 -2.61
N PHE A 73 -14.07 8.59 -2.18
CA PHE A 73 -15.03 7.89 -3.06
C PHE A 73 -14.41 6.83 -4.00
N ALA A 74 -13.31 6.20 -3.60
CA ALA A 74 -12.65 5.16 -4.39
C ALA A 74 -12.06 4.07 -3.50
N ASP A 75 -12.10 2.83 -3.99
CA ASP A 75 -11.37 1.74 -3.36
C ASP A 75 -9.89 1.96 -3.58
N ILE A 76 -9.12 1.93 -2.48
CA ILE A 76 -7.68 2.17 -2.51
C ILE A 76 -6.92 1.10 -1.74
N GLY A 77 -5.78 0.70 -2.28
CA GLY A 77 -4.87 -0.26 -1.70
C GLY A 77 -3.43 0.11 -2.03
N ILE A 78 -2.51 -0.07 -1.08
CA ILE A 78 -1.09 0.18 -1.26
C ILE A 78 -0.31 -0.98 -0.71
N ASP A 79 0.78 -1.34 -1.38
CA ASP A 79 1.70 -2.34 -0.88
C ASP A 79 3.16 -1.94 -1.07
N VAL A 80 4.02 -2.52 -0.22
CA VAL A 80 5.46 -2.30 -0.26
C VAL A 80 6.22 -3.51 0.24
N GLU A 81 7.18 -3.96 -0.56
CA GLU A 81 8.00 -5.13 -0.29
C GLU A 81 9.48 -4.86 -0.60
N THR A 82 10.33 -5.34 0.30
CA THR A 82 11.79 -5.35 0.07
C THR A 82 12.16 -6.64 -0.60
N VAL A 83 12.92 -6.56 -1.70
CA VAL A 83 13.47 -7.73 -2.37
C VAL A 83 14.37 -8.49 -1.40
N LYS A 84 14.04 -9.75 -1.15
CA LYS A 84 14.86 -10.68 -0.39
C LYS A 84 15.12 -11.89 -1.27
N LEU A 85 16.38 -12.29 -1.40
CA LEU A 85 16.71 -13.53 -2.10
C LEU A 85 16.05 -14.71 -1.39
N ARG A 86 15.20 -15.44 -2.12
CA ARG A 86 14.52 -16.64 -1.66
C ARG A 86 14.97 -17.83 -2.51
N ARG A 87 15.07 -19.00 -1.89
CA ARG A 87 15.39 -20.25 -2.60
C ARG A 87 14.18 -20.84 -3.36
N ASN A 88 12.97 -20.37 -3.09
CA ASN A 88 11.72 -21.01 -3.52
C ASN A 88 10.77 -20.07 -4.27
N PHE A 89 11.31 -19.14 -5.07
CA PHE A 89 10.47 -18.24 -5.87
C PHE A 89 9.53 -18.98 -6.81
N GLU A 90 9.99 -20.06 -7.44
CA GLU A 90 9.18 -20.85 -8.38
C GLU A 90 7.88 -21.38 -7.73
N ASN A 91 7.98 -22.01 -6.56
CA ASN A 91 6.80 -22.50 -5.83
C ASN A 91 5.84 -21.39 -5.40
N LEU A 92 6.35 -20.19 -5.12
CA LEU A 92 5.52 -19.04 -4.78
C LEU A 92 4.85 -18.47 -6.04
N ALA A 93 5.61 -18.33 -7.13
CA ALA A 93 5.11 -17.85 -8.41
C ALA A 93 3.98 -18.75 -8.92
N GLN A 94 4.15 -20.08 -8.92
CA GLN A 94 3.12 -21.05 -9.30
C GLN A 94 1.81 -20.92 -8.51
N ARG A 95 1.88 -20.44 -7.26
CA ARG A 95 0.72 -20.31 -6.38
C ARG A 95 0.02 -18.96 -6.46
N CYS A 96 0.73 -17.93 -6.93
CA CYS A 96 0.27 -16.55 -6.83
C CYS A 96 0.09 -15.86 -8.19
N PHE A 97 0.71 -16.41 -9.23
CA PHE A 97 0.65 -15.86 -10.59
C PHE A 97 -0.40 -16.59 -11.41
N SER A 98 -0.99 -15.87 -12.35
CA SER A 98 -1.77 -16.49 -13.42
C SER A 98 -0.85 -17.41 -14.23
N VAL A 99 -1.44 -18.30 -15.03
CA VAL A 99 -0.67 -19.19 -15.92
C VAL A 99 0.23 -18.37 -16.85
N ARG A 100 -0.25 -17.24 -17.37
CA ARG A 100 0.51 -16.38 -18.28
C ARG A 100 1.64 -15.65 -17.55
N GLU A 101 1.35 -15.03 -16.40
CA GLU A 101 2.38 -14.37 -15.59
C GLU A 101 3.49 -15.34 -15.19
N TYR A 102 3.14 -16.57 -14.83
CA TYR A 102 4.12 -17.59 -14.49
C TYR A 102 5.00 -17.96 -15.69
N GLN A 103 4.41 -18.10 -16.88
CA GLN A 103 5.15 -18.39 -18.12
C GLN A 103 6.09 -17.22 -18.47
N ASP A 104 5.55 -16.01 -18.56
CA ASP A 104 6.31 -14.78 -18.84
C ASP A 104 7.44 -14.58 -17.82
N TRP A 105 7.20 -14.88 -16.54
CA TRP A 105 8.20 -14.83 -15.47
C TRP A 105 9.29 -15.89 -15.61
N CYS A 106 8.95 -17.11 -16.01
CA CYS A 106 9.93 -18.18 -16.25
C CYS A 106 10.89 -17.87 -17.41
N GLU A 107 10.42 -17.07 -18.39
CA GLU A 107 11.23 -16.66 -19.54
C GLU A 107 12.23 -15.54 -19.21
N LEU A 108 12.11 -14.89 -18.06
CA LEU A 108 13.06 -13.86 -17.63
C LEU A 108 14.43 -14.46 -17.28
N PRO A 109 15.52 -13.71 -17.54
CA PRO A 109 16.82 -14.00 -16.96
C PRO A 109 16.74 -14.16 -15.43
N VAL A 110 17.47 -15.13 -14.88
CA VAL A 110 17.43 -15.51 -13.46
C VAL A 110 17.69 -14.31 -12.54
N GLU A 111 18.58 -13.41 -12.96
CA GLU A 111 18.91 -12.17 -12.26
C GLU A 111 17.74 -11.19 -12.14
N TRP A 112 16.73 -11.26 -13.01
CA TRP A 112 15.57 -10.38 -13.02
C TRP A 112 14.33 -11.01 -12.38
N GLN A 113 14.30 -12.33 -12.26
CA GLN A 113 13.15 -13.07 -11.72
C GLN A 113 12.78 -12.63 -10.29
N ALA A 114 13.77 -12.37 -9.43
CA ALA A 114 13.50 -11.95 -8.05
C ALA A 114 12.79 -10.59 -8.00
N ASP A 115 13.27 -9.61 -8.77
CA ASP A 115 12.64 -8.28 -8.82
C ASP A 115 11.26 -8.33 -9.49
N ALA A 116 11.14 -9.01 -10.63
CA ALA A 116 9.86 -9.20 -11.31
C ALA A 116 8.83 -9.90 -10.42
N PHE A 117 9.26 -10.88 -9.62
CA PHE A 117 8.38 -11.54 -8.65
C PHE A 117 7.82 -10.54 -7.64
N TYR A 118 8.70 -9.74 -7.02
CA TYR A 118 8.29 -8.77 -6.01
C TYR A 118 7.45 -7.64 -6.62
N ARG A 119 7.71 -7.21 -7.86
CA ARG A 119 6.87 -6.25 -8.58
C ARG A 119 5.46 -6.78 -8.80
N LEU A 120 5.32 -7.99 -9.33
CA LEU A 120 4.01 -8.63 -9.52
C LEU A 120 3.28 -8.84 -8.18
N TRP A 121 3.99 -9.39 -7.19
CA TRP A 121 3.47 -9.59 -5.84
C TRP A 121 2.90 -8.30 -5.27
N THR A 122 3.68 -7.22 -5.29
CA THR A 122 3.30 -5.93 -4.70
C THR A 122 2.10 -5.33 -5.44
N LYS A 123 2.05 -5.42 -6.77
CA LYS A 123 0.89 -4.98 -7.56
C LYS A 123 -0.39 -5.75 -7.19
N LYS A 124 -0.29 -7.07 -7.08
CA LYS A 124 -1.42 -7.94 -6.71
C LYS A 124 -1.89 -7.68 -5.28
N GLU A 125 -0.98 -7.57 -4.31
CA GLU A 125 -1.31 -7.23 -2.92
C GLU A 125 -1.96 -5.85 -2.81
N ALA A 126 -1.46 -4.85 -3.55
CA ALA A 126 -2.08 -3.53 -3.60
C ALA A 126 -3.53 -3.60 -4.10
N PHE A 127 -3.79 -4.33 -5.19
CA PHE A 127 -5.14 -4.55 -5.71
C PHE A 127 -6.04 -5.30 -4.71
N VAL A 128 -5.56 -6.40 -4.14
CA VAL A 128 -6.27 -7.20 -3.15
C VAL A 128 -6.63 -6.39 -1.90
N LYS A 129 -5.71 -5.52 -1.45
CA LYS A 129 -5.95 -4.57 -0.36
C LYS A 129 -6.96 -3.50 -0.75
N ALA A 130 -7.01 -3.11 -2.03
CA ALA A 130 -8.00 -2.16 -2.52
C ALA A 130 -9.41 -2.73 -2.46
N VAL A 131 -9.63 -3.95 -2.97
CA VAL A 131 -10.94 -4.61 -2.92
C VAL A 131 -11.30 -5.16 -1.52
N GLY A 132 -10.32 -5.26 -0.63
CA GLY A 132 -10.53 -5.55 0.79
C GLY A 132 -10.86 -7.01 1.11
N ARG A 133 -10.52 -7.97 0.24
CA ARG A 133 -10.69 -9.42 0.48
C ARG A 133 -9.48 -10.11 1.11
N GLY A 134 -8.30 -9.49 1.06
CA GLY A 134 -7.04 -10.15 1.44
C GLY A 134 -6.68 -11.29 0.48
N ILE A 135 -5.59 -12.02 0.78
CA ILE A 135 -5.03 -13.08 -0.09
C ILE A 135 -6.07 -14.16 -0.45
N ALA A 136 -7.13 -14.31 0.35
CA ALA A 136 -8.26 -15.20 0.10
C ALA A 136 -8.99 -14.93 -1.24
N LEU A 137 -8.74 -13.78 -1.89
CA LEU A 137 -9.20 -13.52 -3.25
C LEU A 137 -8.68 -14.56 -4.26
N GLY A 138 -7.47 -15.10 -4.03
CA GLY A 138 -6.71 -15.81 -5.06
C GLY A 138 -5.93 -14.83 -5.91
N LEU A 139 -4.64 -14.63 -5.59
CA LEU A 139 -3.76 -13.69 -6.29
C LEU A 139 -3.62 -14.03 -7.78
N GLU A 140 -3.80 -15.29 -8.16
CA GLU A 140 -3.74 -15.80 -9.52
C GLU A 140 -4.88 -15.29 -10.43
N GLN A 141 -5.98 -14.79 -9.84
CA GLN A 141 -7.14 -14.32 -10.60
C GLN A 141 -7.03 -12.86 -11.05
N CYS A 142 -6.01 -12.13 -10.57
CA CYS A 142 -5.71 -10.75 -10.95
C CYS A 142 -4.43 -10.75 -11.77
N GLU A 143 -4.50 -10.60 -13.09
CA GLU A 143 -3.35 -10.72 -13.99
C GLU A 143 -2.77 -9.36 -14.36
N PHE A 144 -1.45 -9.22 -14.23
CA PHE A 144 -0.65 -8.10 -14.71
C PHE A 144 0.28 -8.51 -15.83
N ALA A 145 0.71 -7.53 -16.61
CA ALA A 145 1.88 -7.68 -17.47
C ALA A 145 3.18 -7.69 -16.62
N VAL A 146 4.11 -8.59 -16.97
CA VAL A 146 5.34 -8.87 -16.19
C VAL A 146 6.40 -7.78 -16.33
N GLU A 147 6.42 -7.08 -17.47
CA GLU A 147 7.37 -6.01 -17.75
C GLU A 147 7.26 -4.82 -16.78
N ALA A 148 8.33 -4.02 -16.70
CA ALA A 148 8.37 -2.73 -15.99
C ALA A 148 7.16 -1.85 -16.29
N GLY A 149 6.40 -1.42 -15.26
CA GLY A 149 5.18 -0.63 -15.45
C GLY A 149 4.01 -1.39 -16.11
N GLY A 150 4.12 -2.72 -16.20
CA GLY A 150 3.12 -3.59 -16.82
C GLY A 150 1.73 -3.43 -16.19
N GLN A 151 0.74 -3.22 -17.05
CA GLN A 151 -0.62 -2.86 -16.67
C GLN A 151 -1.44 -4.06 -16.19
N LEU A 152 -2.52 -3.77 -15.47
CA LEU A 152 -3.54 -4.75 -15.10
C LEU A 152 -4.31 -5.20 -16.34
N ARG A 153 -4.36 -6.51 -16.58
CA ARG A 153 -5.00 -7.13 -17.75
C ARG A 153 -6.37 -7.70 -17.41
N THR A 154 -6.47 -8.46 -16.32
CA THR A 154 -7.68 -9.21 -15.96
C THR A 154 -7.89 -9.18 -14.46
N ILE A 155 -9.14 -9.11 -14.04
CA ILE A 155 -9.59 -9.22 -12.64
C ILE A 155 -10.89 -10.05 -12.59
N PRO A 156 -11.30 -10.56 -11.42
CA PRO A 156 -12.61 -11.18 -11.27
C PRO A 156 -13.75 -10.20 -11.60
N ASP A 157 -14.77 -10.67 -12.32
CA ASP A 157 -15.88 -9.87 -12.86
C ASP A 157 -16.63 -9.05 -11.78
N GLU A 158 -16.67 -9.57 -10.54
CA GLU A 158 -17.31 -8.91 -9.41
C GLU A 158 -16.67 -7.56 -9.01
N TYR A 159 -15.43 -7.28 -9.46
CA TYR A 159 -14.72 -6.01 -9.25
C TYR A 159 -14.73 -5.11 -10.49
N GLY A 160 -15.56 -5.44 -11.48
CA GLY A 160 -15.74 -4.69 -12.71
C GLY A 160 -14.66 -4.97 -13.76
N SER A 161 -14.44 -4.01 -14.65
CA SER A 161 -13.42 -4.12 -15.70
C SER A 161 -12.04 -3.77 -15.16
N ALA A 162 -10.99 -4.47 -15.62
CA ALA A 162 -9.60 -4.09 -15.35
C ALA A 162 -9.29 -2.64 -15.74
N SER A 163 -9.93 -2.11 -16.79
CA SER A 163 -9.78 -0.71 -17.22
C SER A 163 -10.37 0.32 -16.26
N ALA A 164 -11.19 -0.11 -15.29
CA ALA A 164 -11.70 0.75 -14.22
C ALA A 164 -10.72 0.85 -13.04
N TRP A 165 -9.54 0.24 -13.14
CA TRP A 165 -8.53 0.26 -12.08
C TRP A 165 -7.23 0.87 -12.57
N LEU A 166 -6.67 1.76 -11.78
CA LEU A 166 -5.32 2.28 -11.96
C LEU A 166 -4.40 1.57 -10.97
N VAL A 167 -3.34 0.95 -11.49
CA VAL A 167 -2.27 0.37 -10.68
C VAL A 167 -0.96 1.02 -11.07
N HIS A 168 -0.31 1.66 -10.11
CA HIS A 168 0.89 2.45 -10.33
C HIS A 168 2.04 1.94 -9.45
N GLU A 169 3.19 1.67 -10.06
CA GLU A 169 4.43 1.35 -9.35
C GLU A 169 5.03 2.65 -8.80
N LEU A 170 5.24 2.70 -7.49
CA LEU A 170 5.81 3.88 -6.82
C LEU A 170 7.33 3.73 -6.73
N SER A 171 8.07 4.76 -7.13
CA SER A 171 9.52 4.83 -6.94
C SER A 171 9.83 5.33 -5.53
N VAL A 172 10.02 4.41 -4.58
CA VAL A 172 10.30 4.75 -3.17
C VAL A 172 11.49 3.92 -2.68
N ALA A 173 12.53 4.60 -2.17
CA ALA A 173 13.62 4.02 -1.37
C ALA A 173 14.22 2.67 -1.89
N ALA A 174 14.29 2.49 -3.22
CA ALA A 174 14.74 1.25 -3.87
C ALA A 174 14.01 -0.03 -3.39
N VAL A 175 12.74 0.10 -2.98
CA VAL A 175 11.85 -1.02 -2.68
C VAL A 175 10.75 -1.13 -3.73
N ASN A 176 10.15 -2.31 -3.83
CA ASN A 176 9.00 -2.51 -4.69
C ASN A 176 7.76 -1.98 -3.97
N SER A 177 7.07 -1.00 -4.57
CA SER A 177 5.84 -0.44 -4.04
C SER A 177 4.81 -0.26 -5.14
N ALA A 178 3.54 -0.50 -4.83
CA ALA A 178 2.44 -0.32 -5.76
C ALA A 178 1.24 0.30 -5.08
N LEU A 179 0.54 1.18 -5.80
CA LEU A 179 -0.74 1.76 -5.43
C LEU A 179 -1.81 1.28 -6.41
N SER A 180 -2.94 0.83 -5.90
CA SER A 180 -4.13 0.47 -6.67
C SER A 180 -5.32 1.34 -6.26
N VAL A 181 -6.03 1.88 -7.24
CA VAL A 181 -7.20 2.75 -7.04
C VAL A 181 -8.31 2.39 -8.02
N SER A 182 -9.56 2.26 -7.55
CA SER A 182 -10.72 2.13 -8.43
C SER A 182 -11.17 3.49 -8.98
N CYS A 183 -11.49 3.52 -10.27
CA CYS A 183 -11.95 4.71 -10.97
C CYS A 183 -13.47 4.61 -11.18
N SER A 184 -14.24 5.10 -10.21
CA SER A 184 -15.69 5.21 -10.38
C SER A 184 -16.03 6.47 -11.18
N GLY A 185 -16.27 6.34 -12.48
CA GLY A 185 -17.05 7.32 -13.25
C GLY A 185 -16.46 8.73 -13.47
N GLY A 186 -15.14 8.89 -13.47
CA GLY A 186 -14.48 10.13 -13.89
C GLY A 186 -13.03 9.84 -14.24
N GLY A 187 -12.56 10.33 -15.39
CA GLY A 187 -11.20 10.10 -15.87
C GLY A 187 -10.17 10.57 -14.84
N LEU A 188 -9.62 9.64 -14.07
CA LEU A 188 -8.42 9.86 -13.28
C LEU A 188 -7.25 9.93 -14.28
N SER A 189 -6.89 11.14 -14.68
CA SER A 189 -5.61 11.38 -15.33
C SER A 189 -4.56 11.48 -14.23
N LEU A 190 -3.56 10.58 -14.27
CA LEU A 190 -2.34 10.76 -13.51
C LEU A 190 -1.64 11.99 -14.08
N ALA A 191 -1.43 13.03 -13.26
CA ALA A 191 -0.57 14.13 -13.68
C ALA A 191 0.81 13.52 -14.01
N PRO A 192 1.30 13.68 -15.25
CA PRO A 192 2.64 13.23 -15.58
C PRO A 192 3.60 14.16 -14.84
N GLU A 193 4.53 13.54 -14.13
CA GLU A 193 5.65 14.15 -13.44
C GLU A 193 5.38 14.72 -12.03
N LEU A 194 6.12 14.08 -11.12
CA LEU A 194 6.24 14.30 -9.70
C LEU A 194 7.15 15.49 -9.47
N GLU A 195 6.67 16.58 -8.88
CA GLU A 195 7.58 17.59 -8.35
C GLU A 195 8.21 17.03 -7.06
N SER A 196 9.49 16.66 -7.15
CA SER A 196 10.37 16.53 -5.99
C SER A 196 10.62 17.93 -5.41
N GLY A 197 9.67 18.46 -4.64
CA GLY A 197 9.72 19.82 -4.11
C GLY A 197 9.40 19.90 -2.62
N PHE A 198 10.41 20.32 -1.84
CA PHE A 198 10.41 20.76 -0.43
C PHE A 198 10.35 19.65 0.65
N GLY A 199 11.11 19.68 1.75
CA GLY A 199 11.95 20.74 2.32
C GLY A 199 11.67 20.87 3.82
N GLY A 200 12.22 19.97 4.63
CA GLY A 200 12.13 19.99 6.10
C GLY A 200 13.18 19.08 6.72
N ASP A 201 14.17 19.66 7.39
CA ASP A 201 15.33 18.98 8.00
C ASP A 201 15.00 18.34 9.37
N ASP A 202 13.71 18.09 9.65
CA ASP A 202 13.21 17.79 11.00
C ASP A 202 12.92 16.29 11.25
N GLY A 203 13.22 15.43 10.27
CA GLY A 203 12.96 14.00 10.40
C GLY A 203 11.47 13.66 10.49
N SER A 204 10.57 14.54 10.02
CA SER A 204 9.18 14.20 9.71
C SER A 204 9.14 13.60 8.30
N GLY A 205 8.73 12.35 8.15
CA GLY A 205 8.74 11.68 6.86
C GLY A 205 7.81 12.33 5.85
N VAL A 206 8.31 12.72 4.68
CA VAL A 206 7.48 13.23 3.58
C VAL A 206 8.04 12.82 2.21
N LEU A 207 7.34 11.92 1.52
CA LEU A 207 6.97 12.14 0.12
C LEU A 207 5.43 12.14 0.03
N GLN A 208 4.86 13.17 -0.58
CA GLN A 208 3.44 13.24 -0.95
C GLN A 208 3.33 12.96 -2.45
N ASN A 209 3.02 11.73 -2.83
CA ASN A 209 2.70 11.42 -4.21
C ASN A 209 1.19 11.67 -4.40
N ARG A 210 0.84 12.82 -4.99
CA ARG A 210 -0.54 13.14 -5.35
C ARG A 210 -0.89 12.39 -6.64
N VAL A 211 -1.78 11.42 -6.54
CA VAL A 211 -2.23 10.57 -7.66
C VAL A 211 -3.55 11.16 -8.15
N GLY A 212 -3.48 12.26 -8.89
CA GLY A 212 -4.65 13.04 -9.33
C GLY A 212 -5.30 13.88 -8.21
N ASN A 213 -6.45 14.51 -8.49
CA ASN A 213 -7.08 15.45 -7.56
C ASN A 213 -7.64 14.80 -6.28
N ASN A 214 -7.84 13.48 -6.26
CA ASN A 214 -8.60 12.78 -5.21
C ASN A 214 -7.83 11.66 -4.48
N CYS A 215 -6.55 11.42 -4.80
CA CYS A 215 -5.74 10.39 -4.12
C CYS A 215 -4.36 10.93 -3.73
N ALA A 216 -3.88 10.51 -2.56
CA ALA A 216 -2.54 10.80 -2.08
C ALA A 216 -1.91 9.55 -1.46
N ALA A 217 -0.62 9.33 -1.74
CA ALA A 217 0.21 8.38 -1.02
C ALA A 217 1.26 9.16 -0.23
N LEU A 218 1.25 8.99 1.09
CA LEU A 218 2.26 9.50 2.00
C LEU A 218 3.31 8.42 2.25
N VAL A 219 4.57 8.78 2.04
CA VAL A 219 5.74 7.98 2.40
C VAL A 219 6.39 8.58 3.63
N THR A 220 6.63 7.76 4.65
CA THR A 220 7.39 8.17 5.84
C THR A 220 8.45 7.13 6.20
N PRO A 221 9.72 7.53 6.44
CA PRO A 221 10.73 6.64 6.99
C PRO A 221 10.29 6.11 8.35
N ALA A 222 10.60 4.85 8.63
CA ALA A 222 10.36 4.24 9.93
C ALA A 222 11.19 4.84 11.05
N ARG A 223 12.34 5.45 10.77
CA ARG A 223 13.19 5.99 11.84
C ARG A 223 12.54 7.17 12.57
N CYS A 224 11.51 7.78 11.98
CA CYS A 224 10.61 8.75 12.63
C CYS A 224 9.82 8.14 13.81
N TYR A 225 9.76 6.80 13.95
CA TYR A 225 9.10 6.11 15.07
C TYR A 225 9.78 6.40 16.44
N ALA A 226 11.09 6.65 16.46
CA ALA A 226 11.84 6.85 17.71
C ALA A 226 11.77 8.30 18.22
N LEU A 227 11.79 9.29 17.32
CA LEU A 227 11.72 10.71 17.66
C LEU A 227 10.34 11.12 18.20
N ARG A 228 9.25 10.54 17.68
CA ARG A 228 7.89 10.89 18.13
C ARG A 228 7.50 10.27 19.48
N ARG A 229 8.19 9.21 19.93
CA ARG A 229 8.05 8.66 21.29
C ARG A 229 8.59 9.61 22.36
N LEU A 230 9.66 10.33 22.07
CA LEU A 230 10.23 11.32 23.01
C LEU A 230 9.28 12.52 23.21
N LEU A 231 8.45 12.84 22.23
CA LEU A 231 7.45 13.91 22.33
C LEU A 231 6.14 13.46 23.00
N LEU A 232 5.74 12.19 22.87
CA LEU A 232 4.52 11.64 23.49
C LEU A 232 4.72 11.06 24.90
N GLN A 233 5.96 11.08 25.41
CA GLN A 233 6.30 10.71 26.80
C GLN A 233 6.78 11.93 27.61
N ALA A 234 6.68 13.13 27.04
CA ALA A 234 7.15 14.38 27.65
C ALA A 234 6.03 15.20 28.33
N ASP A 235 4.81 14.67 28.43
CA ASP A 235 3.70 15.22 29.22
C ASP A 235 3.16 14.19 30.22
#